data_AF-A0A1Z8RQS3-F1
#
_entry.id   AF-A0A1Z8RQS3-F1
#
_cell.length_a   1.000
_cell.length_b   1.000
_cell.length_c   1.000
_cell.angle_alpha   90.00
_cell.angle_beta   90.00
_cell.angle_gamma   90.00
#
_symmetry.space_group_name_H-M   'P 1'
#
loop_
_entity.id
_entity.type
_entity.pdbx_description
1 polymer ?
#
loop_
_entity_poly.entity_id
_entity_poly.type
_entity_poly.pdbx_seq_one_letter_code
_entity_poly.pdbx_strand_id
1 'polypeptide(L)'
;MRKMSRKGKERVETEGKDEFVSSPFSSLSLGGLPEAPSGASLSEKKERKLATGKTLGSGERLEVRREKSGRGGKTVTTVRGFPPHLGLDQKTQLLKRMKTSLGTGGTWNQATMELQGDRRNEVMGWFQAIGFKPVLAGG
;
A
#
# COMPACT_ATOMS: atom_id res chain seq x y z
N MET A 1 29.89 68.23 -9.41
CA MET A 1 29.69 67.44 -8.18
C MET A 1 28.31 67.72 -7.59
N ARG A 2 27.44 66.71 -7.44
CA ARG A 2 26.31 66.72 -6.48
C ARG A 2 26.00 65.27 -6.12
N LYS A 3 26.17 64.93 -4.84
CA LYS A 3 25.80 63.64 -4.25
C LYS A 3 24.39 63.75 -3.68
N MET A 4 23.52 62.76 -3.94
CA MET A 4 22.26 62.53 -3.23
C MET A 4 22.06 61.01 -3.20
N SER A 5 22.59 60.34 -2.18
CA SER A 5 21.91 59.95 -0.94
C SER A 5 20.80 58.91 -1.20
N ARG A 6 21.10 57.66 -0.81
CA ARG A 6 20.25 56.48 -0.97
C ARG A 6 19.12 56.54 0.06
N LYS A 7 17.87 56.68 -0.40
CA LYS A 7 16.68 56.61 0.45
C LYS A 7 16.49 55.16 0.93
N GLY A 8 16.39 55.00 2.25
CA GLY A 8 16.43 53.73 2.96
C GLY A 8 15.30 52.77 2.58
N LYS A 9 15.63 51.47 2.59
CA LYS A 9 14.65 50.38 2.58
C LYS A 9 14.12 50.23 4.00
N GLU A 10 12.86 50.57 4.21
CA GLU A 10 12.13 50.19 5.43
C GLU A 10 11.99 48.66 5.43
N ARG A 11 12.69 48.00 6.35
CA ARG A 11 12.49 46.58 6.66
C ARG A 11 11.39 46.53 7.71
N VAL A 12 10.30 45.81 7.41
CA VAL A 12 9.32 45.47 8.43
C VAL A 12 9.91 44.33 9.26
N GLU A 13 10.03 44.54 10.57
CA GLU A 13 10.37 43.50 11.53
C GLU A 13 9.17 42.58 11.68
N THR A 14 9.27 41.36 11.16
CA THR A 14 8.30 40.29 11.42
C THR A 14 8.69 39.55 12.70
N GLU A 15 8.44 40.19 13.85
CA GLU A 15 8.26 39.44 15.09
C GLU A 15 6.95 38.65 14.97
N GLY A 16 7.08 37.36 14.72
CA GLY A 16 5.96 36.43 14.80
C GLY A 16 5.48 36.38 16.24
N LYS A 17 4.34 37.02 16.53
CA LYS A 17 3.61 36.76 17.76
C LYS A 17 3.28 35.27 17.79
N ASP A 18 3.65 34.62 18.89
CA ASP A 18 3.51 33.18 19.18
C ASP A 18 2.03 32.71 19.27
N GLU A 19 1.09 33.39 18.61
CA GLU A 19 -0.35 33.13 18.65
C GLU A 19 -0.80 31.98 17.74
N PHE A 20 0.12 31.36 16.98
CA PHE A 20 -0.15 30.18 16.16
C PHE A 20 0.33 28.85 16.78
N VAL A 21 0.87 28.89 18.00
CA VAL A 21 1.36 27.68 18.71
C VAL A 21 0.28 27.09 19.65
N SER A 22 -0.95 27.60 19.60
CA SER A 22 -2.08 26.96 20.29
C SER A 22 -2.57 25.78 19.45
N SER A 23 -2.21 24.57 19.87
CA SER A 23 -2.80 23.37 19.28
C SER A 23 -4.31 23.39 19.54
N PRO A 24 -5.17 23.37 18.49
CA PRO A 24 -6.63 23.49 18.62
C PRO A 24 -7.26 22.31 19.36
N PHE A 25 -6.48 21.24 19.57
CA PHE A 25 -6.87 20.05 20.31
C PHE A 25 -6.44 20.09 21.79
N SER A 26 -5.74 21.15 22.25
CA SER A 26 -5.29 21.25 23.65
C SER A 26 -6.45 21.43 24.64
N SER A 27 -7.62 21.90 24.18
CA SER A 27 -8.83 22.05 24.98
C SER A 27 -9.67 20.76 25.09
N LEU A 28 -9.29 19.69 24.38
CA LEU A 28 -10.02 18.43 24.47
C LEU A 28 -9.68 17.72 25.78
N SER A 29 -10.71 17.51 26.61
CA SER A 29 -10.59 16.68 27.81
C SER A 29 -10.42 15.21 27.41
N LEU A 30 -9.34 14.58 27.89
CA LEU A 30 -9.09 13.14 27.80
C LEU A 30 -9.98 12.31 28.75
N GLY A 31 -10.84 12.94 29.54
CA GLY A 31 -11.70 12.29 30.53
C GLY A 31 -12.77 11.40 29.87
N GLY A 32 -12.86 10.15 30.33
CA GLY A 32 -13.85 9.17 29.84
C GLY A 32 -13.32 8.20 28.78
N LEU A 33 -12.04 8.25 28.44
CA LEU A 33 -11.42 7.20 27.63
C LEU A 33 -11.22 5.95 28.50
N PRO A 34 -11.59 4.75 28.02
CA PRO A 34 -11.27 3.51 28.71
C PRO A 34 -9.75 3.39 28.81
N GLU A 35 -9.25 3.04 29.99
CA GLU A 35 -7.84 2.72 30.19
C GLU A 35 -7.49 1.58 29.23
N ALA A 36 -6.52 1.83 28.34
CA ALA A 36 -6.07 0.82 27.40
C ALA A 36 -5.64 -0.41 28.22
N PRO A 37 -6.05 -1.64 27.87
CA PRO A 37 -5.48 -2.80 28.51
C PRO A 37 -3.97 -2.74 28.28
N SER A 38 -3.23 -2.59 29.38
CA SER A 38 -1.78 -2.69 29.45
C SER A 38 -1.36 -4.10 29.05
N GLY A 39 -1.37 -4.35 27.74
CA GLY A 39 -0.79 -5.50 27.07
C GLY A 39 0.39 -5.00 26.26
N ALA A 40 1.49 -4.69 26.93
CA ALA A 40 2.78 -4.62 26.28
C ALA A 40 3.06 -5.99 25.64
N SER A 41 3.12 -6.04 24.31
CA SER A 41 4.09 -6.89 23.62
C SER A 41 4.39 -6.30 22.25
N LEU A 42 5.37 -5.40 22.24
CA LEU A 42 6.23 -5.27 21.07
C LEU A 42 7.07 -6.54 20.99
N SER A 43 7.24 -7.03 19.75
CA SER A 43 8.19 -8.06 19.35
C SER A 43 7.81 -9.51 19.64
N GLU A 44 6.94 -10.05 18.79
CA GLU A 44 7.17 -11.38 18.22
C GLU A 44 7.06 -11.32 16.70
N LYS A 45 8.18 -10.91 16.08
CA LYS A 45 8.61 -11.47 14.80
C LYS A 45 8.89 -12.97 15.03
N LYS A 46 7.84 -13.74 15.28
CA LYS A 46 7.89 -15.19 15.42
C LYS A 46 6.90 -15.73 14.43
N GLU A 47 7.48 -16.40 13.44
CA GLU A 47 6.84 -17.15 12.38
C GLU A 47 5.50 -17.72 12.87
N ARG A 48 4.40 -17.10 12.44
CA ARG A 48 3.14 -17.82 12.37
C ARG A 48 3.35 -18.86 11.29
N LYS A 49 3.88 -20.03 11.68
CA LYS A 49 3.63 -21.27 10.95
C LYS A 49 2.11 -21.37 10.87
N LEU A 50 1.57 -20.91 9.75
CA LEU A 50 0.16 -21.02 9.45
C LEU A 50 -0.15 -22.51 9.54
N ALA A 51 -1.04 -22.84 10.47
CA ALA A 51 -1.68 -24.12 10.56
C ALA A 51 -2.09 -24.58 9.16
N THR A 52 -1.89 -25.87 8.89
CA THR A 52 -2.32 -26.61 7.71
C THR A 52 -3.85 -26.52 7.55
N GLY A 53 -4.34 -25.35 7.18
CA GLY A 53 -5.67 -25.12 6.64
C GLY A 53 -5.56 -25.10 5.13
N LYS A 54 -6.45 -25.82 4.44
CA LYS A 54 -6.56 -25.93 2.98
C LYS A 54 -5.93 -24.74 2.26
N THR A 55 -4.71 -24.92 1.77
CA THR A 55 -4.04 -23.93 0.94
C THR A 55 -4.87 -23.79 -0.34
N LEU A 56 -5.25 -22.57 -0.68
CA LEU A 56 -6.05 -22.33 -1.89
C LEU A 56 -5.24 -22.71 -3.14
N GLY A 57 -3.92 -22.49 -3.08
CA GLY A 57 -2.98 -23.01 -4.06
C GLY A 57 -2.45 -24.39 -3.64
N SER A 58 -2.39 -25.31 -4.62
CA SER A 58 -1.72 -26.61 -4.48
C SER A 58 -0.27 -26.55 -4.98
N GLY A 59 0.42 -25.41 -4.78
CA GLY A 59 1.78 -25.20 -5.26
C GLY A 59 1.90 -24.88 -6.76
N GLU A 60 0.82 -24.40 -7.38
CA GLU A 60 0.79 -24.05 -8.80
C GLU A 60 1.62 -22.79 -9.10
N ARG A 61 2.21 -22.77 -10.30
CA ARG A 61 3.10 -21.70 -10.73
C ARG A 61 2.29 -20.53 -11.29
N LEU A 62 2.46 -19.35 -10.70
CA LEU A 62 1.87 -18.10 -11.19
C LEU A 62 2.96 -17.21 -11.77
N GLU A 63 2.69 -16.57 -12.90
CA GLU A 63 3.64 -15.65 -13.53
C GLU A 63 3.23 -14.21 -13.27
N VAL A 64 4.11 -13.46 -12.61
CA VAL A 64 3.88 -12.06 -12.23
C VAL A 64 4.73 -11.17 -13.12
N ARG A 65 4.09 -10.36 -13.96
CA ARG A 65 4.76 -9.49 -14.94
C ARG A 65 4.43 -8.03 -14.73
N ARG A 66 5.38 -7.17 -15.07
CA ARG A 66 5.16 -5.71 -15.19
C ARG A 66 4.82 -5.37 -16.62
N GLU A 67 3.70 -4.69 -16.83
CA GLU A 67 3.26 -4.21 -18.14
C GLU A 67 3.19 -2.68 -18.14
N LYS A 68 3.89 -2.06 -19.09
CA LYS A 68 3.90 -0.61 -19.33
C LYS A 68 3.46 -0.23 -20.75
N SER A 69 3.55 -1.17 -21.70
CA SER A 69 3.25 -0.91 -23.11
C SER A 69 1.75 -0.65 -23.31
N GLY A 70 1.40 0.33 -24.15
CA GLY A 70 0.01 0.62 -24.52
C GLY A 70 -0.88 1.20 -23.41
N ARG A 71 -0.33 1.55 -22.24
CA ARG A 71 -1.13 2.01 -21.07
C ARG A 71 -0.91 3.48 -20.71
N GLY A 72 -0.47 4.30 -21.67
CA GLY A 72 -0.33 5.76 -21.50
C GLY A 72 0.61 6.17 -20.36
N GLY A 73 1.71 5.44 -20.18
CA GLY A 73 2.69 5.69 -19.11
C GLY A 73 2.36 5.06 -17.75
N LYS A 74 1.15 4.50 -17.58
CA LYS A 74 0.77 3.79 -16.36
C LYS A 74 1.40 2.40 -16.33
N THR A 75 1.90 2.01 -15.15
CA THR A 75 2.40 0.66 -14.91
C THR A 75 1.28 -0.21 -14.34
N VAL A 76 1.14 -1.43 -14.85
CA VAL A 76 0.19 -2.43 -14.37
C VAL A 76 0.96 -3.71 -14.08
N THR A 77 0.63 -4.38 -12.98
CA THR A 77 1.14 -5.71 -12.66
C THR A 77 0.12 -6.74 -13.13
N THR A 78 0.54 -7.67 -13.99
CA THR A 78 -0.31 -8.74 -14.50
C THR A 78 0.11 -10.07 -13.90
N VAL A 79 -0.87 -10.91 -13.56
CA VAL A 79 -0.64 -12.24 -13.00
C VAL A 79 -1.35 -13.28 -13.86
N ARG A 80 -0.60 -14.28 -14.31
CA ARG A 80 -1.05 -15.38 -15.18
C ARG A 80 -0.76 -16.74 -14.55
N GLY A 81 -1.29 -17.80 -15.16
CA GLY A 81 -1.06 -19.18 -14.72
C GLY A 81 -2.04 -19.67 -13.66
N PHE A 82 -3.19 -19.01 -13.49
CA PHE A 82 -4.18 -19.47 -12.54
C PHE A 82 -4.76 -20.83 -12.95
N PRO A 83 -4.98 -21.74 -11.97
CA PRO A 83 -5.63 -23.03 -12.18
C PRO A 83 -6.90 -22.98 -13.03
N PRO A 84 -7.10 -23.91 -13.98
CA PRO A 84 -8.36 -24.02 -14.73
C PRO A 84 -9.52 -24.49 -13.84
N HIS A 85 -9.24 -25.19 -12.75
CA HIS A 85 -10.25 -25.66 -11.79
C HIS A 85 -10.76 -24.54 -10.86
N LEU A 86 -10.17 -23.35 -10.90
CA LEU A 86 -10.58 -22.21 -10.08
C LEU A 86 -11.84 -21.58 -10.69
N GLY A 87 -12.97 -21.84 -10.03
CA GLY A 87 -14.27 -21.32 -10.44
C GLY A 87 -14.34 -19.78 -10.43
N LEU A 88 -15.32 -19.24 -11.14
CA LEU A 88 -15.51 -17.78 -11.29
C LEU A 88 -15.69 -17.06 -9.94
N ASP A 89 -16.45 -17.69 -9.02
CA ASP A 89 -16.69 -17.16 -7.69
C ASP A 89 -15.38 -17.07 -6.86
N GLN A 90 -14.58 -18.15 -6.87
CA GLN A 90 -13.29 -18.18 -6.20
C GLN A 90 -12.31 -17.14 -6.77
N LYS A 91 -12.28 -16.96 -8.10
CA LYS A 91 -11.50 -15.90 -8.76
C LYS A 91 -11.93 -14.51 -8.29
N THR A 92 -13.23 -14.28 -8.18
CA THR A 92 -13.78 -12.99 -7.74
C THR A 92 -13.44 -12.73 -6.28
N GLN A 93 -13.58 -13.72 -5.40
CA GLN A 93 -13.19 -13.64 -4.00
C GLN A 93 -11.69 -13.39 -3.83
N LEU A 94 -10.85 -14.08 -4.61
CA LEU A 94 -9.39 -13.92 -4.60
C LEU A 94 -9.01 -12.48 -4.95
N LEU A 95 -9.55 -11.94 -6.04
CA LEU A 95 -9.32 -10.56 -6.45
C LEU A 95 -9.80 -9.58 -5.37
N LYS A 96 -10.98 -9.79 -4.78
CA LYS A 96 -11.50 -8.93 -3.70
C LYS A 96 -10.55 -8.92 -2.50
N ARG A 97 -10.12 -10.09 -2.02
CA ARG A 97 -9.17 -10.21 -0.90
C ARG A 97 -7.86 -9.51 -1.20
N MET A 98 -7.37 -9.63 -2.43
CA MET A 98 -6.12 -9.00 -2.84
C MET A 98 -6.23 -7.48 -2.92
N LYS A 99 -7.32 -6.95 -3.51
CA LYS A 99 -7.61 -5.51 -3.52
C LYS A 99 -7.69 -4.92 -2.11
N THR A 100 -8.33 -5.63 -1.18
CA THR A 100 -8.40 -5.22 0.23
C THR A 100 -7.02 -5.27 0.91
N SER A 101 -6.23 -6.32 0.65
CA SER A 101 -4.92 -6.50 1.29
C SER A 101 -3.87 -5.49 0.81
N LEU A 102 -3.89 -5.14 -0.48
CA LEU A 102 -2.87 -4.30 -1.11
C LEU A 102 -3.34 -2.86 -1.34
N GLY A 103 -4.62 -2.57 -1.11
CA GLY A 103 -5.20 -1.24 -1.33
C GLY A 103 -5.17 -0.79 -2.79
N THR A 104 -5.15 -1.73 -3.75
CA THR A 104 -5.05 -1.41 -5.18
C THR A 104 -6.35 -1.65 -5.92
N GLY A 105 -6.55 -0.90 -7.00
CA GLY A 105 -7.49 -1.28 -8.05
C GLY A 105 -7.00 -2.52 -8.80
N GLY A 106 -7.93 -3.31 -9.31
CA GLY A 106 -7.64 -4.49 -10.11
C GLY A 106 -8.88 -5.12 -10.73
N THR A 107 -8.68 -5.90 -11.80
CA THR A 107 -9.73 -6.58 -12.56
C THR A 107 -9.23 -7.92 -13.09
N TRP A 108 -10.16 -8.76 -13.52
CA TRP A 108 -9.85 -9.94 -14.31
C TRP A 108 -9.99 -9.61 -15.79
N ASN A 109 -8.95 -9.89 -16.56
CA ASN A 109 -8.96 -9.87 -18.02
C ASN A 109 -8.80 -11.31 -18.52
N GLN A 110 -9.93 -11.95 -18.84
CA GLN A 110 -10.00 -13.36 -19.23
C GLN A 110 -9.42 -14.30 -18.16
N ALA A 111 -8.19 -14.79 -18.36
CA ALA A 111 -7.45 -15.65 -17.44
C ALA A 111 -6.29 -14.94 -16.74
N THR A 112 -6.12 -13.63 -16.98
CA THR A 112 -5.08 -12.80 -16.38
C THR A 112 -5.71 -11.88 -15.34
N MET A 113 -5.10 -11.80 -14.16
CA MET A 113 -5.47 -10.79 -13.17
C MET A 113 -4.60 -9.55 -13.39
N GLU A 114 -5.21 -8.38 -13.45
CA GLU A 114 -4.52 -7.09 -13.64
C GLU A 114 -4.64 -6.23 -12.38
N LEU A 115 -3.53 -5.67 -11.92
CA LEU A 115 -3.44 -4.78 -10.77
C LEU A 115 -2.77 -3.46 -11.15
N GLN A 116 -3.31 -2.35 -10.67
CA GLN A 116 -2.72 -1.03 -10.94
C GLN A 116 -1.41 -0.84 -10.15
N GLY A 117 -0.38 -0.32 -10.83
CA GLY A 117 0.93 -0.03 -10.24
C GLY A 117 1.96 -1.15 -10.41
N ASP A 118 3.20 -0.89 -9.99
CA ASP A 118 4.24 -1.92 -9.86
C ASP A 118 4.20 -2.47 -8.43
N ARG A 119 3.47 -3.57 -8.24
CA ARG A 119 3.27 -4.20 -6.92
C ARG A 119 3.87 -5.60 -6.87
N ARG A 120 4.83 -5.89 -7.75
CA ARG A 120 5.39 -7.23 -7.94
C ARG A 120 5.87 -7.88 -6.63
N ASN A 121 6.59 -7.15 -5.79
CA ASN A 121 7.11 -7.71 -4.51
C ASN A 121 5.98 -8.11 -3.56
N GLU A 122 4.98 -7.24 -3.38
CA GLU A 122 3.84 -7.50 -2.50
C GLU A 122 2.96 -8.62 -3.03
N VAL A 123 2.74 -8.65 -4.35
CA VAL A 123 2.01 -9.70 -5.06
C VAL A 123 2.68 -11.07 -4.87
N MET A 124 4.00 -11.14 -5.00
CA MET A 124 4.77 -12.38 -4.80
C MET A 124 4.61 -12.89 -3.36
N GLY A 125 4.78 -12.03 -2.36
CA GLY A 125 4.61 -12.42 -0.96
C GLY A 125 3.19 -12.86 -0.63
N TRP A 126 2.18 -12.15 -1.16
CA TRP A 126 0.78 -12.50 -0.93
C TRP A 126 0.41 -13.86 -1.51
N PHE A 127 0.82 -14.15 -2.75
CA PHE A 127 0.57 -15.44 -3.40
C PHE A 127 1.32 -16.60 -2.75
N GLN A 128 2.55 -16.37 -2.27
CA GLN A 128 3.29 -17.37 -1.50
C GLN A 128 2.56 -17.72 -0.19
N ALA A 129 2.04 -16.72 0.52
CA ALA A 129 1.34 -16.92 1.78
C ALA A 129 0.06 -17.75 1.65
N ILE A 130 -0.61 -17.72 0.48
CA ILE A 130 -1.84 -18.48 0.23
C ILE A 130 -1.60 -19.82 -0.49
N GLY A 131 -0.33 -20.22 -0.69
CA GLY A 131 0.07 -21.54 -1.18
C GLY A 131 0.34 -21.65 -2.69
N PHE A 132 0.44 -20.54 -3.40
CA PHE A 132 0.91 -20.53 -4.80
C PHE A 132 2.43 -20.35 -4.89
N LYS A 133 3.00 -20.69 -6.05
CA LYS A 133 4.42 -20.48 -6.37
C LYS A 133 4.55 -19.38 -7.43
N PRO A 134 4.48 -18.09 -7.04
CA PRO A 134 4.62 -17.01 -8.00
C PRO A 134 6.08 -16.87 -8.45
N VAL A 135 6.27 -16.57 -9.73
CA VAL A 135 7.55 -16.30 -10.38
C VAL A 135 7.50 -14.94 -11.07
N LEU A 136 8.58 -14.17 -10.99
CA LEU A 136 8.67 -12.93 -11.73
C LEU A 136 8.93 -13.24 -13.21
N ALA A 137 8.08 -12.71 -14.08
CA ALA A 137 8.16 -12.88 -15.53
C ALA A 137 8.34 -11.52 -16.23
N GLY A 138 9.18 -11.50 -17.27
CA GLY A 138 9.52 -10.28 -18.01
C GLY A 138 10.54 -9.39 -17.28
N GLY A 139 11.70 -9.20 -17.90
CA GLY A 139 12.72 -8.21 -17.50
C GLY A 139 12.29 -6.79 -17.85
#